data_AF-A0A964LI82-F1
#
_entry.id   AF-A0A964LI82-F1
#
_cell.length_a   1.000
_cell.length_b   1.000
_cell.length_c   1.000
_cell.angle_alpha   90.00
_cell.angle_beta   90.00
_cell.angle_gamma   90.00
#
_symmetry.space_group_name_H-M   'P 1'
#
loop_
_entity.id
_entity.type
_entity.pdbx_description
1 polymer ?
#
loop_
_entity_poly.entity_id
_entity_poly.type
_entity_poly.pdbx_seq_one_letter_code
_entity_poly.pdbx_strand_id
1 'polypeptide(L)'
;MTRLHLGLAIFFASASLLPGQESRPSAPPDASKTATNQAKKQDAKDAIKEIAGSAEFLRAVPKKFATLQGIDVAGHSVRLLVDGEKTATAWKLTPDAEIKVRGWWGRLAHLEPERRVWAWFKVDRVKKAVAIFMLADELSEQEIHGGAQVKTVGKELVLVGPKKQESTLKGADKLLLDRGGEKCCECLVLKPKDVVFVETNQGKVVKLYDIDGFEALRKGQKAKLRTSWLTDGLPGAIGFLHVYAGEVDVILDHEAMRWGRSLVPGTKVALAATPPIDAVVKSVSAQREKTQVRLVVKSIDLADLNMGQRVALKMSAPAVEVENALMPPDIDRPKTKEERIDWFLANTYCTCGVAGDTCTGHFYSLASCNPNSCGAPNQTRQYIGKKIDEGWTNREIFDAMLKLRGQAMLRPHLLP
;
A
#
# COMPACT_ATOMS: atom_id res chain seq x y z
N MET A 1 -64.74 5.12 -16.59
CA MET A 1 -64.05 4.60 -17.80
C MET A 1 -62.98 3.62 -17.36
N THR A 2 -63.24 2.35 -17.67
CA THR A 2 -62.37 1.17 -17.82
C THR A 2 -61.18 0.95 -16.86
N ARG A 3 -61.39 0.01 -15.91
CA ARG A 3 -60.35 -0.77 -15.21
C ARG A 3 -59.87 -1.91 -16.12
N LEU A 4 -58.60 -2.29 -16.04
CA LEU A 4 -58.15 -3.66 -16.38
C LEU A 4 -57.08 -4.12 -15.37
N HIS A 5 -57.39 -5.24 -14.70
CA HIS A 5 -56.48 -6.09 -13.93
C HIS A 5 -56.02 -7.26 -14.83
N LEU A 6 -54.79 -7.74 -14.64
CA LEU A 6 -54.33 -9.15 -14.68
C LEU A 6 -52.78 -9.09 -14.49
N GLY A 7 -52.08 -9.80 -13.62
CA GLY A 7 -52.38 -11.03 -12.87
C GLY A 7 -51.69 -12.22 -13.53
N LEU A 8 -50.45 -12.55 -13.14
CA LEU A 8 -49.89 -13.88 -13.38
C LEU A 8 -48.84 -14.26 -12.32
N ALA A 9 -49.19 -15.23 -11.48
CA ALA A 9 -48.31 -15.92 -10.54
C ALA A 9 -48.14 -17.36 -11.04
N ILE A 10 -46.91 -17.89 -11.01
CA ILE A 10 -46.60 -19.26 -11.38
C ILE A 10 -46.23 -20.05 -10.13
N PHE A 11 -47.05 -21.05 -9.82
CA PHE A 11 -46.78 -22.15 -8.89
C PHE A 11 -46.06 -23.29 -9.63
N PHE A 12 -45.07 -23.91 -9.00
CA PHE A 12 -44.67 -25.28 -9.33
C PHE A 12 -44.63 -26.10 -8.04
N ALA A 13 -45.54 -27.08 -7.98
CA ALA A 13 -45.48 -28.23 -7.09
C ALA A 13 -45.65 -29.48 -7.96
N SER A 14 -44.82 -30.50 -7.75
CA SER A 14 -45.16 -31.88 -8.08
C SER A 14 -44.32 -32.85 -7.24
N ALA A 15 -45.05 -33.75 -6.61
CA ALA A 15 -44.61 -34.84 -5.75
C ALA A 15 -44.19 -36.07 -6.57
N SER A 16 -43.46 -37.01 -5.98
CA SER A 16 -44.01 -38.36 -5.68
C SER A 16 -42.96 -39.33 -5.11
N LEU A 17 -43.45 -40.07 -4.12
CA LEU A 17 -42.89 -41.20 -3.39
C LEU A 17 -42.64 -42.43 -4.28
N LEU A 18 -41.83 -43.39 -3.80
CA LEU A 18 -42.13 -44.84 -3.70
C LEU A 18 -40.97 -45.62 -3.02
N PRO A 19 -41.13 -46.92 -2.64
CA PRO A 19 -41.07 -47.38 -1.25
C PRO A 19 -39.84 -48.25 -0.89
N GLY A 20 -39.75 -48.57 0.40
CA GLY A 20 -38.73 -49.44 0.99
C GLY A 20 -38.93 -50.94 0.75
N GLN A 21 -37.85 -51.68 0.99
CA GLN A 21 -37.85 -53.13 1.14
C GLN A 21 -36.80 -53.53 2.20
N GLU A 22 -37.26 -54.31 3.18
CA GLU A 22 -36.48 -54.92 4.26
C GLU A 22 -35.75 -56.19 3.78
N SER A 23 -34.55 -56.44 4.32
CA SER A 23 -34.13 -57.78 4.75
C SER A 23 -32.94 -57.70 5.73
N ARG A 24 -33.01 -58.47 6.82
CA ARG A 24 -31.92 -58.83 7.77
C ARG A 24 -31.37 -60.22 7.39
N PRO A 25 -30.43 -60.82 8.16
CA PRO A 25 -29.03 -60.45 8.39
C PRO A 25 -28.08 -61.64 8.09
N SER A 26 -26.77 -61.39 7.99
CA SER A 26 -25.75 -62.45 8.12
C SER A 26 -24.46 -61.89 8.73
N ALA A 27 -23.98 -62.54 9.78
CA ALA A 27 -22.66 -62.36 10.41
C ALA A 27 -21.78 -63.58 10.08
N PRO A 28 -20.48 -63.63 10.47
CA PRO A 28 -19.39 -62.64 10.51
C PRO A 28 -18.19 -63.13 9.65
N PRO A 29 -17.01 -62.46 9.58
CA PRO A 29 -15.96 -62.76 10.57
C PRO A 29 -15.03 -61.58 10.92
N ASP A 30 -14.22 -61.82 11.95
CA ASP A 30 -13.13 -61.01 12.50
C ASP A 30 -12.39 -60.09 11.51
N ALA A 31 -12.45 -58.79 11.78
CA ALA A 31 -11.55 -57.81 11.21
C ALA A 31 -10.92 -56.97 12.33
N SER A 32 -9.65 -57.29 12.58
CA SER A 32 -8.54 -56.33 12.76
C SER A 32 -8.83 -55.05 13.54
N LYS A 33 -8.17 -54.96 14.70
CA LYS A 33 -7.90 -53.73 15.46
C LYS A 33 -7.33 -52.64 14.54
N THR A 34 -8.21 -51.85 13.95
CA THR A 34 -7.83 -50.62 13.26
C THR A 34 -7.97 -49.52 14.28
N ALA A 35 -6.83 -48.99 14.72
CA ALA A 35 -6.77 -47.85 15.61
C ALA A 35 -7.57 -46.69 14.99
N THR A 36 -8.72 -46.39 15.57
CA THR A 36 -9.56 -45.26 15.23
C THR A 36 -8.82 -43.99 15.67
N ASN A 37 -7.91 -43.51 14.81
CA ASN A 37 -7.49 -42.12 14.82
C ASN A 37 -8.71 -41.30 14.39
N GLN A 38 -9.62 -41.05 15.35
CA GLN A 38 -10.65 -40.04 15.19
C GLN A 38 -9.92 -38.71 15.03
N ALA A 39 -9.74 -38.29 13.78
CA ALA A 39 -9.33 -36.94 13.43
C ALA A 39 -10.31 -35.99 14.11
N LYS A 40 -9.88 -35.41 15.23
CA LYS A 40 -10.65 -34.44 15.99
C LYS A 40 -11.00 -33.34 15.00
N LYS A 41 -12.29 -33.21 14.69
CA LYS A 41 -12.81 -32.22 13.73
C LYS A 41 -12.35 -30.85 14.21
N GLN A 42 -11.31 -30.31 13.59
CA GLN A 42 -10.76 -29.02 13.97
C GLN A 42 -11.88 -28.00 13.87
N ASP A 43 -12.09 -27.20 14.91
CA ASP A 43 -13.14 -26.19 14.91
C ASP A 43 -12.90 -25.27 13.70
N ALA A 44 -13.95 -24.99 12.93
CA ALA A 44 -13.88 -24.09 11.79
C ALA A 44 -13.28 -22.74 12.19
N LYS A 45 -13.47 -22.29 13.44
CA LYS A 45 -12.83 -21.08 13.98
C LYS A 45 -11.31 -21.19 14.05
N ASP A 46 -10.78 -22.34 14.46
CA ASP A 46 -9.34 -22.58 14.54
C ASP A 46 -8.73 -22.68 13.13
N ALA A 47 -9.42 -23.35 12.21
CA ALA A 47 -8.99 -23.43 10.81
C ALA A 47 -8.98 -22.05 10.12
N ILE A 48 -10.01 -21.22 10.35
CA ILE A 48 -10.05 -19.83 9.85
C ILE A 48 -8.92 -19.00 10.46
N LYS A 49 -8.65 -19.16 11.76
CA LYS A 49 -7.57 -18.44 12.46
C LYS A 49 -6.19 -18.86 11.95
N GLU A 50 -5.98 -20.15 11.67
CA GLU A 50 -4.75 -20.68 11.09
C GLU A 50 -4.51 -20.12 9.69
N ILE A 51 -5.50 -20.22 8.80
CA ILE A 51 -5.43 -19.68 7.44
C ILE A 51 -5.23 -18.16 7.47
N ALA A 52 -6.00 -17.44 8.29
CA ALA A 52 -5.86 -16.00 8.42
C ALA A 52 -4.50 -15.59 9.02
N GLY A 53 -3.98 -16.32 10.01
CA GLY A 53 -2.64 -16.10 10.56
C GLY A 53 -1.54 -16.31 9.53
N SER A 54 -1.70 -17.29 8.64
CA SER A 54 -0.78 -17.53 7.51
C SER A 54 -0.95 -16.55 6.35
N ALA A 55 -2.03 -15.76 6.34
CA ALA A 55 -2.32 -14.77 5.30
C ALA A 55 -1.50 -13.47 5.43
N GLU A 56 -0.56 -13.37 6.37
CA GLU A 56 0.36 -12.25 6.49
C GLU A 56 1.46 -12.31 5.41
N PHE A 57 1.06 -12.03 4.18
CA PHE A 57 1.89 -12.08 2.98
C PHE A 57 3.24 -11.36 3.17
N LEU A 58 3.25 -10.15 3.72
CA LEU A 58 4.49 -9.37 3.87
C LEU A 58 5.52 -9.98 4.79
N ARG A 59 5.14 -10.78 5.80
CA ARG A 59 6.12 -11.42 6.68
C ARG A 59 6.82 -12.58 5.98
N ALA A 60 6.15 -13.22 5.02
CA ALA A 60 6.64 -14.38 4.31
C ALA A 60 7.43 -14.05 3.03
N VAL A 61 7.28 -12.84 2.47
CA VAL A 61 7.99 -12.48 1.23
C VAL A 61 9.49 -12.27 1.45
N PRO A 62 10.34 -12.83 0.57
CA PRO A 62 11.77 -12.54 0.56
C PRO A 62 12.00 -11.05 0.31
N LYS A 63 12.84 -10.44 1.15
CA LYS A 63 13.30 -9.06 0.99
C LYS A 63 14.82 -9.09 0.91
N LYS A 64 15.39 -8.55 -0.16
CA LYS A 64 16.84 -8.57 -0.37
C LYS A 64 17.34 -7.20 -0.79
N PHE A 65 18.54 -6.86 -0.34
CA PHE A 65 19.28 -5.77 -0.95
C PHE A 65 19.86 -6.21 -2.29
N ALA A 66 19.95 -5.27 -3.21
CA ALA A 66 20.54 -5.45 -4.53
C ALA A 66 21.11 -4.12 -5.05
N THR A 67 22.07 -4.19 -5.97
CA THR A 67 22.45 -3.07 -6.82
C THR A 67 21.56 -3.03 -8.06
N LEU A 68 20.95 -1.88 -8.34
CA LEU A 68 20.10 -1.65 -9.51
C LEU A 68 20.97 -1.37 -10.74
N GLN A 69 21.16 -2.33 -11.63
CA GLN A 69 22.01 -2.16 -12.82
C GLN A 69 21.30 -1.58 -14.04
N GLY A 70 19.97 -1.72 -14.10
CA GLY A 70 19.21 -1.27 -15.26
C GLY A 70 17.73 -1.14 -14.96
N ILE A 71 17.10 -0.20 -15.68
CA ILE A 71 15.69 0.14 -15.55
C ILE A 71 15.07 0.12 -16.95
N ASP A 72 14.01 -0.66 -17.13
CA ASP A 72 13.17 -0.66 -18.32
C ASP A 72 11.76 -0.23 -17.91
N VAL A 73 11.48 1.06 -18.06
CA VAL A 73 10.20 1.67 -17.70
C VAL A 73 9.07 1.14 -18.57
N ALA A 74 9.31 1.02 -19.88
CA ALA A 74 8.30 0.59 -20.85
C ALA A 74 7.92 -0.89 -20.65
N GLY A 75 8.91 -1.77 -20.47
CA GLY A 75 8.67 -3.18 -20.18
C GLY A 75 8.43 -3.49 -18.70
N HIS A 76 8.29 -2.46 -17.85
CA HIS A 76 8.02 -2.55 -16.41
C HIS A 76 8.93 -3.57 -15.70
N SER A 77 10.24 -3.42 -15.90
CA SER A 77 11.25 -4.36 -15.39
C SER A 77 12.54 -3.67 -14.94
N VAL A 78 13.29 -4.38 -14.11
CA VAL A 78 14.60 -3.94 -13.61
C VAL A 78 15.62 -5.05 -13.76
N ARG A 79 16.90 -4.68 -13.83
CA ARG A 79 18.03 -5.60 -13.73
C ARG A 79 18.71 -5.40 -12.39
N LEU A 80 18.73 -6.44 -11.55
CA LEU A 80 19.25 -6.38 -10.19
C LEU A 80 20.43 -7.34 -10.01
N LEU A 81 21.52 -6.84 -9.44
CA LEU A 81 22.57 -7.67 -8.84
C LEU A 81 22.26 -7.81 -7.36
N VAL A 82 21.62 -8.91 -6.98
CA VAL A 82 21.25 -9.18 -5.59
C VAL A 82 22.51 -9.42 -4.75
N ASP A 83 22.55 -8.88 -3.53
CA ASP A 83 23.70 -9.02 -2.64
C ASP A 83 24.06 -10.51 -2.44
N GLY A 84 25.32 -10.87 -2.73
CA GLY A 84 25.83 -12.24 -2.68
C GLY A 84 25.73 -13.04 -3.98
N GLU A 85 25.01 -12.54 -4.99
CA GLU A 85 24.98 -13.12 -6.33
C GLU A 85 26.10 -12.55 -7.22
N LYS A 86 26.56 -13.33 -8.21
CA LYS A 86 27.66 -12.91 -9.13
C LYS A 86 27.16 -12.24 -10.41
N THR A 87 25.89 -12.45 -10.75
CA THR A 87 25.31 -12.05 -12.03
C THR A 87 23.99 -11.36 -11.80
N ALA A 88 23.77 -10.24 -12.48
CA ALA A 88 22.50 -9.54 -12.37
C ALA A 88 21.39 -10.21 -13.19
N THR A 89 20.21 -10.28 -12.60
CA THR A 89 19.02 -10.93 -13.15
C THR A 89 17.97 -9.87 -13.50
N ALA A 90 17.28 -10.06 -14.63
CA ALA A 90 16.14 -9.23 -15.01
C ALA A 90 14.87 -9.69 -14.28
N TRP A 91 14.16 -8.77 -13.66
CA TRP A 91 12.95 -9.01 -12.89
C TRP A 91 11.81 -8.14 -13.42
N LYS A 92 10.67 -8.77 -13.71
CA LYS A 92 9.42 -8.07 -13.97
C LYS A 92 8.83 -7.55 -12.67
N LEU A 93 8.27 -6.34 -12.72
CA LEU A 93 7.46 -5.81 -11.64
C LEU A 93 6.02 -6.26 -11.81
N THR A 94 5.29 -6.43 -10.70
CA THR A 94 3.83 -6.62 -10.77
C THR A 94 3.15 -5.34 -11.25
N PRO A 95 1.97 -5.40 -11.90
CA PRO A 95 1.29 -4.19 -12.38
C PRO A 95 0.94 -3.16 -11.29
N ASP A 96 0.90 -3.61 -10.04
CA ASP A 96 0.63 -2.83 -8.83
C ASP A 96 1.89 -2.64 -7.96
N ALA A 97 3.08 -2.85 -8.53
CA ALA A 97 4.32 -2.75 -7.78
C ALA A 97 4.53 -1.32 -7.26
N GLU A 98 4.82 -1.21 -5.97
CA GLU A 98 5.00 0.07 -5.29
C GLU A 98 6.48 0.46 -5.28
N ILE A 99 6.79 1.73 -5.56
CA ILE A 99 8.17 2.23 -5.58
C ILE A 99 8.32 3.33 -4.52
N LYS A 100 9.34 3.20 -3.67
CA LYS A 100 9.76 4.26 -2.76
C LYS A 100 11.14 4.82 -3.11
N VAL A 101 11.21 6.14 -3.15
CA VAL A 101 12.40 6.92 -3.46
C VAL A 101 12.52 8.04 -2.44
N ARG A 102 13.67 8.14 -1.77
CA ARG A 102 14.00 9.21 -0.82
C ARG A 102 12.94 9.40 0.27
N GLY A 103 12.45 8.30 0.84
CA GLY A 103 11.44 8.32 1.90
C GLY A 103 10.04 8.74 1.44
N TRP A 104 9.78 8.75 0.12
CA TRP A 104 8.47 9.03 -0.47
C TRP A 104 8.08 7.97 -1.48
N TRP A 105 6.85 8.02 -1.99
CA TRP A 105 6.50 7.29 -3.21
C TRP A 105 7.29 7.81 -4.41
N GLY A 106 7.38 6.97 -5.44
CA GLY A 106 7.98 7.34 -6.69
C GLY A 106 7.56 6.43 -7.83
N ARG A 107 8.22 6.64 -8.96
CA ARG A 107 8.06 5.85 -10.17
C ARG A 107 9.35 5.13 -10.44
N LEU A 108 9.27 4.11 -11.28
CA LEU A 108 10.43 3.34 -11.69
C LEU A 108 11.54 4.23 -12.31
N ALA A 109 11.16 5.26 -13.07
CA ALA A 109 12.07 6.24 -13.67
C ALA A 109 12.76 7.18 -12.65
N HIS A 110 12.32 7.19 -11.38
CA HIS A 110 12.92 8.02 -10.34
C HIS A 110 14.07 7.33 -9.61
N LEU A 111 14.25 6.02 -9.82
CA LEU A 111 15.39 5.29 -9.30
C LEU A 111 16.65 5.59 -10.12
N GLU A 112 17.80 5.58 -9.46
CA GLU A 112 19.09 5.81 -10.08
C GLU A 112 19.81 4.46 -10.28
N PRO A 113 20.28 4.12 -11.50
CA PRO A 113 21.14 2.96 -11.71
C PRO A 113 22.43 3.03 -10.87
N GLU A 114 23.04 1.87 -10.66
CA GLU A 114 24.20 1.64 -9.78
C GLU A 114 23.98 1.97 -8.30
N ARG A 115 22.75 2.32 -7.91
CA ARG A 115 22.38 2.51 -6.50
C ARG A 115 21.88 1.23 -5.87
N ARG A 116 22.01 1.17 -4.55
CA ARG A 116 21.49 0.08 -3.75
C ARG A 116 19.99 0.26 -3.51
N VAL A 117 19.25 -0.82 -3.71
CA VAL A 117 17.80 -0.88 -3.51
C VAL A 117 17.45 -2.07 -2.64
N TRP A 118 16.31 -1.99 -1.98
CA TRP A 118 15.70 -3.05 -1.21
C TRP A 118 14.47 -3.56 -1.97
N ALA A 119 14.55 -4.81 -2.43
CA ALA A 119 13.56 -5.43 -3.31
C ALA A 119 12.73 -6.49 -2.59
N TRP A 120 11.42 -6.41 -2.76
CA TRP A 120 10.46 -7.35 -2.18
C TRP A 120 9.89 -8.24 -3.28
N PHE A 121 10.11 -9.54 -3.12
CA PHE A 121 9.81 -10.52 -4.17
C PHE A 121 8.43 -11.12 -3.97
N LYS A 122 7.62 -11.08 -5.03
CA LYS A 122 6.41 -11.89 -5.13
C LYS A 122 6.85 -13.33 -5.33
N VAL A 123 6.31 -14.22 -4.50
CA VAL A 123 6.55 -15.66 -4.62
C VAL A 123 5.31 -16.37 -5.18
N ASP A 124 5.54 -17.45 -5.91
CA ASP A 124 4.47 -18.37 -6.33
C ASP A 124 4.07 -19.35 -5.22
N ARG A 125 3.18 -20.31 -5.53
CA ARG A 125 2.71 -21.32 -4.57
C ARG A 125 3.82 -22.28 -4.10
N VAL A 126 4.93 -22.38 -4.83
CA VAL A 126 6.10 -23.18 -4.43
C VAL A 126 7.18 -22.33 -3.76
N LYS A 127 6.83 -21.10 -3.34
CA LYS A 127 7.70 -20.12 -2.67
C LYS A 127 8.89 -19.67 -3.52
N LYS A 128 8.82 -19.82 -4.84
CA LYS A 128 9.84 -19.30 -5.76
C LYS A 128 9.54 -17.84 -6.09
N ALA A 129 10.55 -16.98 -6.04
CA ALA A 129 10.43 -15.59 -6.48
C ALA A 129 10.15 -15.53 -7.99
N VAL A 130 9.10 -14.80 -8.39
CA VAL A 130 8.65 -14.71 -9.79
C VAL A 130 8.54 -13.27 -10.31
N ALA A 131 8.42 -12.30 -9.41
CA ALA A 131 8.32 -10.88 -9.76
C ALA A 131 8.72 -10.02 -8.56
N ILE A 132 8.81 -8.71 -8.77
CA ILE A 132 8.98 -7.72 -7.70
C ILE A 132 7.66 -6.97 -7.54
N PHE A 133 7.15 -6.88 -6.31
CA PHE A 133 5.95 -6.08 -6.03
C PHE A 133 6.26 -4.83 -5.20
N MET A 134 7.51 -4.68 -4.73
CA MET A 134 7.96 -3.43 -4.14
C MET A 134 9.46 -3.21 -4.33
N LEU A 135 9.84 -1.97 -4.64
CA LEU A 135 11.23 -1.48 -4.58
C LEU A 135 11.29 -0.25 -3.67
N ALA A 136 12.33 -0.19 -2.83
CA ALA A 136 12.68 1.00 -2.08
C ALA A 136 14.16 1.32 -2.31
N ASP A 137 14.52 2.58 -2.50
CA ASP A 137 15.94 2.96 -2.39
C ASP A 137 16.46 2.80 -0.95
N GLU A 138 17.78 2.81 -0.78
CA GLU A 138 18.41 2.58 0.53
C GLU A 138 17.96 3.60 1.60
N LEU A 139 17.69 4.85 1.20
CA LEU A 139 17.18 5.87 2.13
C LEU A 139 15.73 5.60 2.56
N SER A 140 14.89 5.16 1.63
CA SER A 140 13.51 4.76 1.96
C SER A 140 13.49 3.51 2.83
N GLU A 141 14.37 2.54 2.60
CA GLU A 141 14.53 1.38 3.48
C GLU A 141 14.91 1.80 4.90
N GLN A 142 15.83 2.75 5.05
CA GLN A 142 16.19 3.27 6.37
C GLN A 142 15.01 4.01 7.03
N GLU A 143 14.28 4.85 6.29
CA GLU A 143 13.06 5.51 6.78
C GLU A 143 12.02 4.50 7.29
N ILE A 144 11.85 3.41 6.54
CA ILE A 144 10.96 2.32 6.90
C ILE A 144 11.33 1.73 8.27
N HIS A 145 12.61 1.74 8.64
CA HIS A 145 13.10 1.24 9.92
C HIS A 145 13.47 2.34 10.93
N GLY A 146 13.21 3.63 10.64
CA GLY A 146 13.43 4.74 11.55
C GLY A 146 14.83 5.39 11.51
N GLY A 147 15.62 5.14 10.47
CA GLY A 147 16.96 5.69 10.30
C GLY A 147 18.02 5.03 11.20
N ALA A 148 19.25 5.54 11.13
CA ALA A 148 20.35 5.07 11.99
C ALA A 148 20.67 6.11 13.08
N GLN A 149 20.88 5.67 14.32
CA GLN A 149 21.23 6.55 15.42
C GLN A 149 22.75 6.73 15.52
N VAL A 150 23.20 7.96 15.67
CA VAL A 150 24.61 8.28 15.92
C VAL A 150 25.00 7.81 17.32
N LYS A 151 26.00 6.95 17.44
CA LYS A 151 26.57 6.52 18.74
C LYS A 151 27.82 7.30 19.10
N THR A 152 28.71 7.50 18.14
CA THR A 152 29.99 8.19 18.36
C THR A 152 30.37 8.99 17.13
N VAL A 153 30.88 10.21 17.36
CA VAL A 153 31.35 11.14 16.32
C VAL A 153 32.81 11.47 16.62
N GLY A 154 33.67 11.36 15.61
CA GLY A 154 35.11 11.62 15.73
C GLY A 154 35.82 11.25 14.42
N LYS A 155 37.00 10.63 14.51
CA LYS A 155 37.70 10.08 13.32
C LYS A 155 36.90 8.98 12.61
N GLU A 156 36.01 8.33 13.35
CA GLU A 156 35.05 7.35 12.86
C GLU A 156 33.65 7.79 13.30
N LEU A 157 32.66 7.55 12.46
CA LEU A 157 31.26 7.71 12.79
C LEU A 157 30.68 6.33 13.04
N VAL A 158 30.24 6.07 14.27
CA VAL A 158 29.58 4.81 14.63
C VAL A 158 28.10 5.04 14.64
N LEU A 159 27.38 4.28 13.82
CA LEU A 159 25.93 4.31 13.71
C LEU A 159 25.33 3.03 14.26
N VAL A 160 24.16 3.15 14.88
CA VAL A 160 23.37 2.04 15.43
C VAL A 160 22.08 1.98 14.65
N GLY A 161 21.93 0.92 13.85
CA GLY A 161 20.70 0.64 13.15
C GLY A 161 19.57 0.15 14.08
N PRO A 162 18.34 0.09 13.59
CA PRO A 162 17.14 -0.26 14.39
C PRO A 162 17.20 -1.65 15.02
N LYS A 163 17.96 -2.60 14.45
CA LYS A 163 18.22 -3.92 15.03
C LYS A 163 19.43 -3.96 15.97
N LYS A 164 19.86 -2.80 16.48
CA LYS A 164 21.08 -2.61 17.28
C LYS A 164 22.36 -3.05 16.57
N GLN A 165 22.32 -3.16 15.24
CA GLN A 165 23.49 -3.46 14.45
C GLN A 165 24.36 -2.20 14.38
N GLU A 166 25.62 -2.34 14.76
CA GLU A 166 26.58 -1.24 14.66
C GLU A 166 27.26 -1.25 13.29
N SER A 167 27.38 -0.08 12.69
CA SER A 167 28.16 0.14 11.49
C SER A 167 29.15 1.28 11.73
N THR A 168 30.43 1.00 11.53
CA THR A 168 31.50 2.00 11.65
C THR A 168 31.86 2.55 10.29
N LEU A 169 31.74 3.85 10.13
CA LEU A 169 32.09 4.59 8.92
C LEU A 169 33.44 5.29 9.15
N LYS A 170 34.46 4.82 8.42
CA LYS A 170 35.80 5.41 8.44
C LYS A 170 35.85 6.66 7.56
N GLY A 171 36.63 7.67 7.97
CA GLY A 171 36.78 8.92 7.21
C GLY A 171 35.56 9.83 7.33
N ALA A 172 34.84 9.74 8.45
CA ALA A 172 33.64 10.53 8.71
C ALA A 172 33.93 12.04 8.80
N ASP A 173 35.16 12.40 9.14
CA ASP A 173 35.67 13.78 9.11
C ASP A 173 35.63 14.43 7.72
N LYS A 174 35.53 13.61 6.66
CA LYS A 174 35.42 14.06 5.26
C LYS A 174 34.02 13.86 4.67
N LEU A 175 33.09 13.26 5.41
CA LEU A 175 31.72 13.10 4.93
C LEU A 175 31.05 14.47 4.92
N LEU A 176 30.67 14.92 3.73
CA LEU A 176 29.83 16.09 3.58
C LEU A 176 28.40 15.69 3.94
N LEU A 177 27.83 16.38 4.94
CA LEU A 177 26.41 16.31 5.21
C LEU A 177 25.68 17.02 4.05
N ASP A 178 24.88 16.28 3.29
CA ASP A 178 24.12 16.83 2.17
C ASP A 178 22.76 17.29 2.69
N ARG A 179 22.46 18.59 2.58
CA ARG A 179 21.17 19.18 2.97
C ARG A 179 20.27 19.49 1.78
N GLY A 180 20.39 18.72 0.70
CA GLY A 180 19.51 18.84 -0.45
C GLY A 180 19.90 19.97 -1.41
N GLY A 181 21.21 20.22 -1.57
CA GLY A 181 21.74 21.11 -2.62
C GLY A 181 22.54 22.31 -2.12
N GLU A 182 22.37 22.72 -0.86
CA GLU A 182 23.32 23.63 -0.21
C GLU A 182 24.49 22.80 0.32
N LYS A 183 25.65 22.92 -0.31
CA LYS A 183 26.91 22.44 0.29
C LYS A 183 27.15 23.32 1.52
N CYS A 184 26.72 22.85 2.68
CA CYS A 184 27.05 23.51 3.92
C CYS A 184 28.56 23.34 4.15
N CYS A 185 29.31 24.41 3.95
CA CYS A 185 30.75 24.46 4.26
C CYS A 185 31.00 24.39 5.77
N GLU A 186 29.95 24.61 6.57
CA GLU A 186 29.99 24.49 8.01
C GLU A 186 29.71 23.05 8.41
N CYS A 187 30.70 22.44 9.07
CA CYS A 187 30.61 21.11 9.64
C CYS A 187 29.48 21.09 10.67
N LEU A 188 28.29 20.62 10.28
CA LEU A 188 27.27 20.37 11.28
C LEU A 188 27.80 19.30 12.24
N VAL A 189 27.83 19.63 13.52
CA VAL A 189 28.29 18.72 14.56
C VAL A 189 27.15 17.75 14.87
N LEU A 190 27.18 16.57 14.23
CA LEU A 190 26.33 15.45 14.64
C LEU A 190 26.57 15.15 16.12
N LYS A 191 25.49 14.89 16.86
CA LYS A 191 25.52 14.54 18.27
C LYS A 191 25.13 13.08 18.46
N PRO A 192 25.62 12.42 19.52
CA PRO A 192 25.10 11.13 19.92
C PRO A 192 23.58 11.19 20.07
N LYS A 193 22.91 10.14 19.55
CA LYS A 193 21.45 9.95 19.44
C LYS A 193 20.76 10.70 18.29
N ASP A 194 21.46 11.53 17.54
CA ASP A 194 20.88 12.09 16.31
C ASP A 194 20.52 10.96 15.34
N VAL A 195 19.44 11.12 14.59
CA VAL A 195 19.02 10.19 13.54
C VAL A 195 19.56 10.69 12.20
N VAL A 196 20.22 9.80 11.48
CA VAL A 196 20.79 10.05 10.16
C VAL A 196 20.39 8.99 9.16
N PHE A 197 20.48 9.35 7.88
CA PHE A 197 20.26 8.45 6.74
C PHE A 197 21.52 8.41 5.87
N VAL A 198 21.93 7.21 5.50
CA VAL A 198 23.20 6.95 4.82
C VAL A 198 22.94 6.45 3.42
N GLU A 199 23.50 7.10 2.40
CA GLU A 199 23.52 6.55 1.05
C GLU A 199 24.87 5.87 0.80
N THR A 200 24.84 4.62 0.36
CA THR A 200 26.03 3.84 0.03
C THR A 200 26.09 3.48 -1.45
N ASN A 201 27.31 3.26 -1.94
CA ASN A 201 27.59 2.66 -3.23
C ASN A 201 28.70 1.64 -3.04
N GLN A 202 28.41 0.37 -3.35
CA GLN A 202 29.35 -0.75 -3.16
C GLN A 202 29.94 -0.80 -1.75
N GLY A 203 29.11 -0.56 -0.73
CA GLY A 203 29.51 -0.57 0.69
C GLY A 203 30.32 0.65 1.15
N LYS A 204 30.60 1.62 0.26
CA LYS A 204 31.21 2.90 0.62
C LYS A 204 30.12 3.94 0.82
N VAL A 205 30.22 4.72 1.89
CA VAL A 205 29.30 5.86 2.10
C VAL A 205 29.61 6.94 1.07
N VAL A 206 28.56 7.34 0.34
CA VAL A 206 28.63 8.42 -0.63
C VAL A 206 28.06 9.69 -0.03
N LYS A 207 26.95 9.58 0.72
CA LYS A 207 26.26 10.73 1.32
C LYS A 207 25.69 10.39 2.69
N LEU A 208 25.59 11.43 3.52
CA LEU A 208 24.99 11.37 4.84
C LEU A 208 23.98 12.52 4.96
N TYR A 209 22.79 12.21 5.47
CA TYR A 209 21.68 13.13 5.65
C TYR A 209 21.26 13.16 7.11
N ASP A 210 21.09 14.36 7.68
CA ASP A 210 20.31 14.53 8.90
C ASP A 210 18.81 14.50 8.56
N ILE A 211 17.95 14.68 9.57
CA ILE A 211 16.49 14.70 9.37
C ILE A 211 16.11 15.81 8.39
N ASP A 212 16.63 17.02 8.53
CA ASP A 212 16.27 18.16 7.69
C ASP A 212 16.70 17.95 6.23
N GLY A 213 17.93 17.46 6.00
CA GLY A 213 18.42 17.10 4.68
C GLY A 213 17.60 15.99 4.03
N PHE A 214 17.15 15.01 4.81
CA PHE A 214 16.27 13.96 4.32
C PHE A 214 14.86 14.48 3.96
N GLU A 215 14.28 15.36 4.78
CA GLU A 215 13.01 16.02 4.44
C GLU A 215 13.12 16.90 3.19
N ALA A 216 14.27 17.55 2.97
CA ALA A 216 14.53 18.29 1.74
C ALA A 216 14.54 17.38 0.50
N LEU A 217 15.17 16.20 0.58
CA LEU A 217 15.11 15.20 -0.49
C LEU A 217 13.68 14.74 -0.77
N ARG A 218 12.91 14.47 0.28
CA ARG A 218 11.51 14.05 0.19
C ARG A 218 10.68 15.13 -0.49
N LYS A 219 10.82 16.39 -0.09
CA LYS A 219 10.16 17.54 -0.73
C LYS A 219 10.51 17.63 -2.22
N GLY A 220 11.77 17.44 -2.57
CA GLY A 220 12.21 17.37 -3.97
C GLY A 220 11.55 16.24 -4.74
N GLN A 221 11.39 15.06 -4.12
CA GLN A 221 10.69 13.93 -4.72
C GLN A 221 9.19 14.21 -4.93
N LYS A 222 8.51 14.85 -3.96
CA LYS A 222 7.11 15.29 -4.12
C LYS A 222 6.94 16.26 -5.28
N ALA A 223 7.87 17.23 -5.42
CA ALA A 223 7.82 18.21 -6.51
C ALA A 223 8.00 17.55 -7.90
N LYS A 224 8.88 16.54 -8.01
CA LYS A 224 9.00 15.74 -9.23
C LYS A 224 7.69 15.03 -9.56
N LEU A 225 7.09 14.36 -8.59
CA LEU A 225 5.82 13.67 -8.77
C LEU A 225 4.69 14.61 -9.17
N ARG A 226 4.59 15.77 -8.53
CA ARG A 226 3.64 16.83 -8.92
C ARG A 226 3.79 17.16 -10.40
N THR A 227 5.02 17.38 -10.86
CA THR A 227 5.31 17.70 -12.26
C THR A 227 4.84 16.56 -13.16
N SER A 228 5.20 15.31 -12.83
CA SER A 228 4.78 14.14 -13.59
C SER A 228 3.27 13.95 -13.61
N TRP A 229 2.57 14.24 -12.53
CA TRP A 229 1.12 14.11 -12.50
C TRP A 229 0.41 15.19 -13.32
N LEU A 230 0.95 16.42 -13.37
CA LEU A 230 0.47 17.47 -14.29
C LEU A 230 0.67 17.04 -15.76
N THR A 231 1.86 16.53 -16.07
CA THR A 231 2.27 16.22 -17.46
C THR A 231 1.71 14.90 -17.96
N ASP A 232 1.57 13.88 -17.12
CA ASP A 232 1.23 12.51 -17.50
C ASP A 232 -0.13 12.06 -16.94
N GLY A 233 -0.60 12.68 -15.86
CA GLY A 233 -1.80 12.27 -15.11
C GLY A 233 -1.46 11.42 -13.88
N LEU A 234 -2.49 11.14 -13.08
CA LEU A 234 -2.41 10.29 -11.89
C LEU A 234 -2.33 8.82 -12.33
N PRO A 235 -1.27 8.08 -12.02
CA PRO A 235 -1.21 6.68 -12.41
C PRO A 235 -2.19 5.82 -11.60
N GLY A 236 -2.74 4.83 -12.28
CA GLY A 236 -3.60 3.82 -11.67
C GLY A 236 -3.87 2.67 -12.63
N ALA A 237 -4.84 1.84 -12.26
CA ALA A 237 -5.31 0.74 -13.08
C ALA A 237 -6.84 0.69 -13.13
N ILE A 238 -7.38 0.16 -14.22
CA ILE A 238 -8.82 -0.12 -14.35
C ILE A 238 -9.19 -1.26 -13.40
N GLY A 239 -9.96 -0.96 -12.35
CA GLY A 239 -10.43 -1.94 -11.36
C GLY A 239 -11.78 -2.56 -11.72
N PHE A 240 -12.61 -1.84 -12.46
CA PHE A 240 -13.94 -2.27 -12.87
C PHE A 240 -14.31 -1.58 -14.19
N LEU A 241 -15.05 -2.27 -15.04
CA LEU A 241 -15.49 -1.78 -16.35
C LEU A 241 -16.92 -2.26 -16.63
N HIS A 242 -17.83 -1.34 -16.91
CA HIS A 242 -19.20 -1.63 -17.31
C HIS A 242 -19.55 -0.84 -18.58
N VAL A 243 -19.11 -1.37 -19.72
CA VAL A 243 -19.21 -0.74 -21.05
C VAL A 243 -20.62 -0.20 -21.33
N TYR A 244 -21.67 -0.99 -21.11
CA TYR A 244 -23.06 -0.60 -21.40
C TYR A 244 -23.63 0.52 -20.52
N ALA A 245 -23.08 0.72 -19.32
CA ALA A 245 -23.50 1.81 -18.42
C ALA A 245 -22.60 3.03 -18.57
N GLY A 246 -21.49 2.90 -19.33
CA GLY A 246 -20.49 3.95 -19.40
C GLY A 246 -19.72 4.12 -18.09
N GLU A 247 -19.65 3.10 -17.23
CA GLU A 247 -19.00 3.23 -15.91
C GLU A 247 -17.66 2.49 -15.87
N VAL A 248 -16.66 3.14 -15.26
CA VAL A 248 -15.33 2.57 -15.06
C VAL A 248 -14.77 3.01 -13.72
N ASP A 249 -14.11 2.10 -12.99
CA ASP A 249 -13.37 2.43 -11.78
C ASP A 249 -11.88 2.48 -12.08
N VAL A 250 -11.25 3.58 -11.72
CA VAL A 250 -9.80 3.72 -11.71
C VAL A 250 -9.31 3.62 -10.27
N ILE A 251 -8.46 2.62 -10.01
CA ILE A 251 -7.78 2.45 -8.72
C ILE A 251 -6.43 3.15 -8.83
N LEU A 252 -6.28 4.27 -8.15
CA LEU A 252 -5.08 5.08 -8.20
C LEU A 252 -3.97 4.46 -7.33
N ASP A 253 -2.73 4.59 -7.81
CA ASP A 253 -1.54 4.19 -7.06
C ASP A 253 -1.36 5.07 -5.82
N HIS A 254 -0.58 4.57 -4.85
CA HIS A 254 -0.33 5.27 -3.59
C HIS A 254 0.22 6.69 -3.78
N GLU A 255 1.06 6.88 -4.80
CA GLU A 255 1.66 8.19 -5.07
C GLU A 255 0.57 9.25 -5.32
N ALA A 256 -0.51 8.91 -6.01
CA ALA A 256 -1.50 9.87 -6.48
C ALA A 256 -2.80 9.89 -5.67
N MET A 257 -2.89 9.09 -4.61
CA MET A 257 -4.12 8.92 -3.83
C MET A 257 -4.71 10.25 -3.38
N ARG A 258 -3.88 11.11 -2.78
CA ARG A 258 -4.32 12.36 -2.17
C ARG A 258 -4.87 13.34 -3.22
N TRP A 259 -4.24 13.41 -4.39
CA TRP A 259 -4.75 14.14 -5.55
C TRP A 259 -6.06 13.56 -6.08
N GLY A 260 -6.18 12.23 -6.15
CA GLY A 260 -7.46 11.60 -6.46
C GLY A 260 -8.56 11.97 -5.48
N ARG A 261 -8.26 12.07 -4.18
CA ARG A 261 -9.25 12.41 -3.14
C ARG A 261 -9.79 13.82 -3.23
N SER A 262 -9.09 14.76 -3.85
CA SER A 262 -9.62 16.11 -4.02
C SER A 262 -10.71 16.22 -5.10
N LEU A 263 -10.86 15.21 -5.96
CA LEU A 263 -11.92 15.18 -6.97
C LEU A 263 -13.30 15.05 -6.33
N VAL A 264 -14.27 15.81 -6.85
CA VAL A 264 -15.69 15.77 -6.43
C VAL A 264 -16.59 15.29 -7.57
N PRO A 265 -17.76 14.70 -7.26
CA PRO A 265 -18.75 14.33 -8.28
C PRO A 265 -19.05 15.51 -9.23
N GLY A 266 -19.17 15.21 -10.53
CA GLY A 266 -19.39 16.19 -11.60
C GLY A 266 -18.11 16.81 -12.17
N THR A 267 -16.94 16.57 -11.57
CA THR A 267 -15.66 17.09 -12.09
C THR A 267 -15.32 16.42 -13.42
N LYS A 268 -15.00 17.23 -14.43
CA LYS A 268 -14.52 16.74 -15.74
C LYS A 268 -13.06 16.33 -15.64
N VAL A 269 -12.74 15.16 -16.15
CA VAL A 269 -11.40 14.56 -16.17
C VAL A 269 -11.22 13.82 -17.50
N ALA A 270 -10.02 13.32 -17.78
CA ALA A 270 -9.78 12.47 -18.93
C ALA A 270 -8.89 11.28 -18.57
N LEU A 271 -9.05 10.14 -19.23
CA LEU A 271 -8.07 9.06 -19.20
C LEU A 271 -7.05 9.27 -20.32
N ALA A 272 -5.76 9.13 -19.98
CA ALA A 272 -4.67 9.16 -20.95
C ALA A 272 -4.74 7.92 -21.85
N ALA A 273 -5.39 8.08 -23.00
CA ALA A 273 -5.52 7.12 -24.08
C ALA A 273 -5.30 7.86 -25.43
N THR A 274 -5.33 7.13 -26.54
CA THR A 274 -5.22 7.72 -27.89
C THR A 274 -6.40 7.27 -28.76
N PRO A 275 -7.41 8.14 -29.00
CA PRO A 275 -7.56 9.50 -28.46
C PRO A 275 -7.80 9.52 -26.93
N PRO A 276 -7.59 10.66 -26.24
CA PRO A 276 -7.96 10.80 -24.83
C PRO A 276 -9.45 10.52 -24.61
N ILE A 277 -9.78 9.88 -23.49
CA ILE A 277 -11.15 9.51 -23.16
C ILE A 277 -11.69 10.52 -22.14
N ASP A 278 -12.62 11.37 -22.55
CA ASP A 278 -13.29 12.33 -21.66
C ASP A 278 -14.21 11.62 -20.68
N ALA A 279 -14.21 12.08 -19.43
CA ALA A 279 -14.95 11.46 -18.36
C ALA A 279 -15.48 12.48 -17.34
N VAL A 280 -16.49 12.06 -16.58
CA VAL A 280 -17.02 12.82 -15.44
C VAL A 280 -16.91 11.96 -14.19
N VAL A 281 -16.37 12.54 -13.11
CA VAL A 281 -16.30 11.87 -11.81
C VAL A 281 -17.72 11.63 -11.28
N LYS A 282 -18.07 10.37 -11.03
CA LYS A 282 -19.32 9.98 -10.38
C LYS A 282 -19.16 9.89 -8.88
N SER A 283 -18.11 9.24 -8.41
CA SER A 283 -17.79 9.11 -6.99
C SER A 283 -16.31 8.90 -6.76
N VAL A 284 -15.85 9.26 -5.57
CA VAL A 284 -14.48 9.03 -5.11
C VAL A 284 -14.55 8.48 -3.71
N SER A 285 -13.92 7.33 -3.50
CA SER A 285 -14.00 6.57 -2.26
C SER A 285 -12.64 6.05 -1.84
N ALA A 286 -12.55 5.72 -0.54
CA ALA A 286 -11.46 4.91 -0.06
C ALA A 286 -11.68 3.45 -0.39
N GLN A 287 -10.67 2.83 -0.98
CA GLN A 287 -10.66 1.39 -1.15
C GLN A 287 -9.41 0.86 -0.48
N ARG A 288 -9.56 0.50 0.79
CA ARG A 288 -8.47 0.10 1.68
C ARG A 288 -7.36 1.15 1.73
N GLU A 289 -6.16 0.82 1.31
CA GLU A 289 -5.01 1.72 1.23
C GLU A 289 -4.95 2.53 -0.07
N LYS A 290 -5.90 2.38 -1.00
CA LYS A 290 -5.91 3.08 -2.30
C LYS A 290 -7.09 4.05 -2.44
N THR A 291 -7.08 4.82 -3.51
CA THR A 291 -8.20 5.69 -3.91
C THR A 291 -8.90 5.11 -5.12
N GLN A 292 -10.21 4.89 -5.01
CA GLN A 292 -11.05 4.49 -6.14
C GLN A 292 -11.77 5.73 -6.68
N VAL A 293 -11.64 5.96 -7.97
CA VAL A 293 -12.35 7.01 -8.70
C VAL A 293 -13.28 6.34 -9.69
N ARG A 294 -14.59 6.46 -9.47
CA ARG A 294 -15.61 6.00 -10.42
C ARG A 294 -15.91 7.11 -11.40
N LEU A 295 -15.85 6.77 -12.68
CA LEU A 295 -16.05 7.68 -13.79
C LEU A 295 -17.26 7.26 -14.63
N VAL A 296 -17.93 8.25 -15.21
CA VAL A 296 -18.91 8.08 -16.29
C VAL A 296 -18.26 8.56 -17.58
N VAL A 297 -18.33 7.71 -18.60
CA VAL A 297 -17.65 7.80 -19.89
C VAL A 297 -18.64 7.40 -20.98
N LYS A 298 -18.45 7.86 -22.22
CA LYS A 298 -19.25 7.32 -23.34
C LYS A 298 -18.94 5.84 -23.51
N SER A 299 -19.97 5.00 -23.59
CA SER A 299 -19.83 3.55 -23.65
C SER A 299 -18.88 3.04 -24.72
N ILE A 300 -18.85 3.67 -25.90
CA ILE A 300 -17.98 3.25 -27.00
C ILE A 300 -16.49 3.42 -26.68
N ASP A 301 -16.13 4.45 -25.91
CA ASP A 301 -14.75 4.74 -25.53
C ASP A 301 -14.21 3.73 -24.50
N LEU A 302 -15.10 2.99 -23.83
CA LEU A 302 -14.74 1.93 -22.90
C LEU A 302 -14.43 0.59 -23.58
N ALA A 303 -14.75 0.43 -24.87
CA ALA A 303 -14.57 -0.83 -25.58
C ALA A 303 -13.09 -1.23 -25.72
N ASP A 304 -12.19 -0.24 -25.71
CA ASP A 304 -10.73 -0.45 -25.83
C ASP A 304 -10.03 -0.63 -24.48
N LEU A 305 -10.77 -0.51 -23.37
CA LEU A 305 -10.21 -0.66 -22.02
C LEU A 305 -10.35 -2.09 -21.51
N ASN A 306 -9.37 -2.51 -20.72
CA ASN A 306 -9.34 -3.84 -20.09
C ASN A 306 -9.19 -3.72 -18.57
N MET A 307 -9.81 -4.63 -17.82
CA MET A 307 -9.55 -4.73 -16.38
C MET A 307 -8.06 -5.01 -16.12
N GLY A 308 -7.48 -4.31 -15.15
CA GLY A 308 -6.05 -4.36 -14.82
C GLY A 308 -5.17 -3.52 -15.75
N GLN A 309 -5.71 -2.93 -16.81
CA GLN A 309 -4.95 -2.03 -17.69
C GLN A 309 -4.45 -0.81 -16.91
N ARG A 310 -3.17 -0.52 -17.06
CA ARG A 310 -2.55 0.70 -16.54
C ARG A 310 -3.06 1.90 -17.32
N VAL A 311 -3.52 2.92 -16.61
CA VAL A 311 -4.01 4.19 -17.17
C VAL A 311 -3.50 5.35 -16.34
N ALA A 312 -3.54 6.56 -16.90
CA ALA A 312 -3.33 7.77 -16.14
C ALA A 312 -4.58 8.66 -16.18
N LEU A 313 -5.02 9.14 -15.02
CA LEU A 313 -6.16 10.04 -14.86
C LEU A 313 -5.69 11.49 -14.93
N LYS A 314 -6.09 12.21 -15.96
CA LYS A 314 -5.83 13.64 -16.15
C LYS A 314 -6.87 14.48 -15.42
N MET A 315 -6.41 15.37 -14.56
CA MET A 315 -7.24 16.34 -13.84
C MET A 315 -6.46 17.62 -13.58
N SER A 316 -7.16 18.71 -13.30
CA SER A 316 -6.54 19.94 -12.80
C SER A 316 -5.90 19.69 -11.43
N ALA A 317 -4.78 20.36 -11.16
CA ALA A 317 -4.21 20.35 -9.82
C ALA A 317 -5.22 20.91 -8.80
N PRO A 318 -5.36 20.29 -7.62
CA PRO A 318 -6.11 20.88 -6.53
C PRO A 318 -5.40 22.14 -5.99
N ALA A 319 -6.16 22.88 -5.17
CA ALA A 319 -5.65 24.06 -4.49
C ALA A 319 -4.48 23.69 -3.55
N VAL A 320 -3.53 24.60 -3.39
CA VAL A 320 -2.32 24.38 -2.58
C VAL A 320 -2.67 24.08 -1.12
N GLU A 321 -3.75 24.66 -0.61
CA GLU A 321 -4.26 24.43 0.75
C GLU A 321 -4.78 23.00 0.93
N VAL A 322 -5.38 22.42 -0.12
CA VAL A 322 -5.86 21.03 -0.11
C VAL A 322 -4.69 20.05 -0.10
N GLU A 323 -3.63 20.37 -0.83
CA GLU A 323 -2.41 19.57 -0.84
C GLU A 323 -1.64 19.68 0.48
N ASN A 324 -1.63 20.87 1.06
CA ASN A 324 -0.92 21.17 2.30
C ASN A 324 -1.74 20.94 3.58
N ALA A 325 -2.99 20.49 3.47
CA ALA A 325 -3.78 20.18 4.65
C ALA A 325 -3.19 19.00 5.45
N LEU A 326 -3.42 18.96 6.75
CA LEU A 326 -3.08 17.78 7.54
C LEU A 326 -4.05 16.61 7.27
N MET A 327 -5.32 16.94 7.07
CA MET A 327 -6.42 15.97 6.91
C MET A 327 -6.67 15.67 5.43
N PRO A 328 -7.15 14.46 5.09
CA PRO A 328 -7.57 14.15 3.72
C PRO A 328 -8.72 15.08 3.27
N PRO A 329 -8.75 15.49 1.98
CA PRO A 329 -9.71 16.48 1.50
C PRO A 329 -11.18 16.02 1.50
N ASP A 330 -11.41 14.72 1.65
CA ASP A 330 -12.74 14.11 1.64
C ASP A 330 -13.29 13.84 3.06
N ILE A 331 -12.65 14.37 4.11
CA ILE A 331 -13.04 14.17 5.52
C ILE A 331 -14.49 14.56 5.80
N ASP A 332 -14.96 15.68 5.25
CA ASP A 332 -16.30 16.21 5.53
C ASP A 332 -17.38 15.72 4.56
N ARG A 333 -17.06 14.79 3.63
CA ARG A 333 -18.11 14.27 2.72
C ARG A 333 -19.18 13.51 3.51
N PRO A 334 -20.47 13.69 3.17
CA PRO A 334 -21.56 12.91 3.73
C PRO A 334 -21.31 11.41 3.53
N LYS A 335 -21.48 10.64 4.61
CA LYS A 335 -21.21 9.20 4.67
C LYS A 335 -22.15 8.57 5.72
N THR A 336 -22.58 7.35 5.47
CA THR A 336 -23.20 6.47 6.47
C THR A 336 -22.21 6.15 7.59
N LYS A 337 -22.69 5.59 8.71
CA LYS A 337 -21.82 5.20 9.83
C LYS A 337 -20.74 4.21 9.38
N GLU A 338 -21.12 3.22 8.60
CA GLU A 338 -20.26 2.17 8.07
C GLU A 338 -19.18 2.76 7.16
N GLU A 339 -19.58 3.62 6.22
CA GLU A 339 -18.66 4.32 5.32
C GLU A 339 -17.70 5.25 6.07
N ARG A 340 -18.15 5.90 7.16
CA ARG A 340 -17.26 6.70 8.02
C ARG A 340 -16.20 5.80 8.67
N ILE A 341 -16.60 4.66 9.24
CA ILE A 341 -15.66 3.71 9.86
C ILE A 341 -14.63 3.23 8.84
N ASP A 342 -15.08 2.76 7.67
CA ASP A 342 -14.17 2.26 6.63
C ASP A 342 -13.26 3.37 6.09
N TRP A 343 -13.77 4.60 5.95
CA TRP A 343 -12.97 5.76 5.59
C TRP A 343 -11.86 6.04 6.62
N PHE A 344 -12.15 5.99 7.91
CA PHE A 344 -11.12 6.17 8.94
C PHE A 344 -10.07 5.08 8.91
N LEU A 345 -10.47 3.81 8.76
CA LEU A 345 -9.53 2.70 8.67
C LEU A 345 -8.62 2.81 7.45
N ALA A 346 -9.17 3.28 6.32
CA ALA A 346 -8.42 3.51 5.10
C ALA A 346 -7.38 4.63 5.21
N ASN A 347 -7.63 5.61 6.08
CA ASN A 347 -6.77 6.78 6.28
C ASN A 347 -5.89 6.69 7.54
N THR A 348 -6.03 5.64 8.34
CA THR A 348 -5.23 5.43 9.56
C THR A 348 -4.22 4.32 9.30
N TYR A 349 -2.93 4.62 9.40
CA TYR A 349 -1.88 3.61 9.28
C TYR A 349 -1.63 2.89 10.60
N CYS A 350 -1.22 1.62 10.53
CA CYS A 350 -0.82 0.93 11.74
C CYS A 350 0.47 1.55 12.28
N THR A 351 0.46 1.85 13.57
CA THR A 351 1.66 2.21 14.35
C THR A 351 2.25 0.99 15.06
N CYS A 352 1.62 -0.18 14.89
CA CYS A 352 2.09 -1.45 15.45
C CYS A 352 3.41 -1.86 14.76
N GLY A 353 4.55 -1.62 15.42
CA GLY A 353 5.87 -2.12 14.99
C GLY A 353 5.93 -3.63 15.13
N VAL A 354 5.37 -4.35 14.16
CA VAL A 354 5.27 -5.81 14.18
C VAL A 354 6.66 -6.42 14.07
N ALA A 355 7.08 -7.19 15.08
CA ALA A 355 8.39 -7.85 15.14
C ALA A 355 9.60 -6.89 15.02
N GLY A 356 9.45 -5.65 15.49
CA GLY A 356 10.49 -4.63 15.34
C GLY A 356 10.56 -4.00 13.94
N ASP A 357 9.82 -4.56 12.97
CA ASP A 357 9.62 -3.95 11.67
C ASP A 357 8.42 -2.99 11.78
N THR A 358 8.70 -1.69 11.92
CA THR A 358 7.71 -0.60 11.71
C THR A 358 7.03 -0.71 10.35
N CYS A 359 7.71 -1.36 9.40
CA CYS A 359 7.40 -1.60 8.01
C CYS A 359 5.95 -1.95 7.64
N THR A 360 5.28 -2.91 8.29
CA THR A 360 3.90 -3.31 7.85
C THR A 360 2.93 -2.14 7.93
N GLY A 361 3.14 -1.26 8.92
CA GLY A 361 2.38 -0.03 9.07
C GLY A 361 2.73 1.05 8.05
N HIS A 362 3.88 1.01 7.36
CA HIS A 362 4.31 2.00 6.36
C HIS A 362 3.57 1.87 5.03
N PHE A 363 3.03 0.69 4.76
CA PHE A 363 2.38 0.36 3.50
C PHE A 363 0.88 0.25 3.62
N TYR A 364 0.40 -0.22 4.77
CA TYR A 364 -1.02 -0.54 4.92
C TYR A 364 -1.69 0.35 5.95
N SER A 365 -2.84 0.85 5.51
CA SER A 365 -3.84 1.37 6.42
C SER A 365 -4.45 0.23 7.23
N LEU A 366 -5.16 0.56 8.30
CA LEU A 366 -5.87 -0.42 9.12
C LEU A 366 -6.97 -1.14 8.34
N ALA A 367 -7.41 -0.60 7.20
CA ALA A 367 -8.35 -1.27 6.30
C ALA A 367 -7.73 -2.45 5.55
N SER A 368 -6.41 -2.46 5.35
CA SER A 368 -5.69 -3.56 4.69
C SER A 368 -5.05 -4.52 5.68
N CYS A 369 -4.99 -4.13 6.96
CA CYS A 369 -4.49 -4.97 8.02
C CYS A 369 -5.45 -6.14 8.29
N ASN A 370 -4.91 -7.35 8.48
CA ASN A 370 -5.70 -8.51 8.82
C ASN A 370 -6.26 -8.37 10.25
N PRO A 371 -7.59 -8.23 10.45
CA PRO A 371 -8.16 -8.04 11.77
C PRO A 371 -7.94 -9.24 12.70
N ASN A 372 -7.69 -10.43 12.15
CA ASN A 372 -7.57 -11.67 12.90
C ASN A 372 -6.18 -11.87 13.53
N SER A 373 -5.15 -11.11 13.13
CA SER A 373 -3.80 -11.27 13.67
C SER A 373 -3.46 -10.33 14.83
N CYS A 374 -3.77 -9.03 14.72
CA CYS A 374 -3.36 -8.03 15.73
C CYS A 374 -4.51 -7.32 16.46
N GLY A 375 -5.77 -7.51 16.05
CA GLY A 375 -6.96 -6.90 16.67
C GLY A 375 -7.08 -5.37 16.55
N ALA A 376 -6.01 -4.66 16.16
CA ALA A 376 -5.98 -3.21 16.06
C ALA A 376 -7.06 -2.63 15.12
N PRO A 377 -7.37 -3.23 13.94
CA PRO A 377 -8.49 -2.78 13.12
C PRO A 377 -9.83 -2.84 13.86
N ASN A 378 -10.11 -3.93 14.57
CA ASN A 378 -11.38 -4.11 15.31
C ASN A 378 -11.52 -3.14 16.47
N GLN A 379 -10.45 -2.94 17.26
CA GLN A 379 -10.44 -1.93 18.33
C GLN A 379 -10.67 -0.53 17.77
N THR A 380 -10.06 -0.22 16.62
CA THR A 380 -10.22 1.08 15.95
C THR A 380 -11.66 1.25 15.44
N ARG A 381 -12.26 0.22 14.82
CA ARG A 381 -13.68 0.21 14.42
C ARG A 381 -14.60 0.52 15.59
N GLN A 382 -14.40 -0.17 16.72
CA GLN A 382 -15.21 0.03 17.93
C GLN A 382 -15.06 1.45 18.49
N TYR A 383 -13.83 1.96 18.56
CA TYR A 383 -13.56 3.32 19.00
C TYR A 383 -14.28 4.35 18.12
N ILE A 384 -14.10 4.26 16.80
CA ILE A 384 -14.74 5.19 15.84
C ILE A 384 -16.25 5.08 15.91
N GLY A 385 -16.80 3.86 15.89
CA GLY A 385 -18.24 3.61 15.96
C GLY A 385 -18.86 4.24 17.20
N LYS A 386 -18.22 4.07 18.37
CA LYS A 386 -18.64 4.72 19.62
C LYS A 386 -18.64 6.25 19.50
N LYS A 387 -17.60 6.85 18.91
CA LYS A 387 -17.55 8.31 18.73
C LYS A 387 -18.59 8.85 17.76
N ILE A 388 -18.90 8.09 16.72
CA ILE A 388 -20.01 8.41 15.80
C ILE A 388 -21.34 8.40 16.56
N ASP A 389 -21.58 7.39 17.40
CA ASP A 389 -22.81 7.27 18.20
C ASP A 389 -22.93 8.38 19.26
N GLU A 390 -21.79 8.88 19.76
CA GLU A 390 -21.70 10.06 20.63
C GLU A 390 -21.93 11.39 19.87
N GLY A 391 -22.17 11.36 18.56
CA GLY A 391 -22.44 12.55 17.75
C GLY A 391 -21.20 13.31 17.28
N TRP A 392 -20.00 12.74 17.44
CA TRP A 392 -18.77 13.42 17.04
C TRP A 392 -18.66 13.55 15.52
N THR A 393 -18.15 14.70 15.07
CA THR A 393 -17.80 14.96 13.68
C THR A 393 -16.56 14.17 13.25
N ASN A 394 -16.31 14.05 11.94
CA ASN A 394 -15.10 13.36 11.46
C ASN A 394 -13.81 14.07 11.90
N ARG A 395 -13.82 15.40 12.02
CA ARG A 395 -12.65 16.17 12.47
C ARG A 395 -12.33 15.91 13.93
N GLU A 396 -13.34 15.94 14.81
CA GLU A 396 -13.16 15.64 16.24
C GLU A 396 -12.63 14.22 16.48
N ILE A 397 -13.16 13.24 15.73
CA ILE A 397 -12.67 11.85 15.80
C ILE A 397 -11.21 11.77 15.34
N PHE A 398 -10.89 12.42 14.22
CA PHE A 398 -9.53 12.41 13.67
C PHE A 398 -8.52 13.05 14.64
N ASP A 399 -8.85 14.22 15.20
CA ASP A 399 -8.00 14.92 16.16
C ASP A 399 -7.78 14.10 17.43
N ALA A 400 -8.82 13.44 17.92
CA ALA A 400 -8.70 12.55 19.08
C ALA A 400 -7.85 11.31 18.78
N MET A 401 -7.97 10.72 17.58
CA MET A 401 -7.10 9.63 17.14
C MET A 401 -5.65 10.11 17.02
N LEU A 402 -5.41 11.30 16.45
CA LEU A 402 -4.09 11.89 16.29
C LEU A 402 -3.44 12.15 17.65
N LYS A 403 -4.19 12.68 18.62
CA LYS A 403 -3.73 12.85 20.00
C LYS A 403 -3.39 11.50 20.66
N LEU A 404 -4.20 10.47 20.42
CA LEU A 404 -4.02 9.15 21.01
C LEU A 404 -2.83 8.39 20.42
N ARG A 405 -2.60 8.50 19.11
CA ARG A 405 -1.65 7.65 18.36
C ARG A 405 -0.41 8.38 17.86
N GLY A 406 -0.39 9.70 17.96
CA GLY A 406 0.67 10.56 17.46
C GLY A 406 0.70 10.65 15.94
N GLN A 407 1.61 11.48 15.42
CA GLN A 407 1.74 11.76 13.99
C GLN A 407 2.00 10.51 13.14
N ALA A 408 2.59 9.44 13.71
CA ALA A 408 2.87 8.21 12.97
C ALA A 408 1.62 7.49 12.43
N MET A 409 0.41 7.79 12.94
CA MET A 409 -0.82 7.29 12.31
C MET A 409 -1.09 7.93 10.94
N LEU A 410 -0.53 9.13 10.73
CA LEU A 410 -0.49 9.84 9.48
C LEU A 410 0.85 9.51 8.83
N ARG A 411 0.83 8.78 7.73
CA ARG A 411 2.11 8.47 7.08
C ARG A 411 2.70 9.75 6.51
N PRO A 412 4.05 9.89 6.54
CA PRO A 412 4.71 10.98 5.87
C PRO A 412 4.21 11.14 4.44
N HIS A 413 4.04 10.04 3.68
CA HIS A 413 3.53 10.04 2.30
C HIS A 413 2.11 10.60 2.09
N LEU A 414 1.35 10.80 3.17
CA LEU A 414 0.07 11.49 3.15
C LEU A 414 0.16 12.91 3.69
N LEU A 415 1.28 13.32 4.30
CA LEU A 415 1.50 14.66 4.84
C LEU A 415 2.10 15.61 3.78
N PRO A 416 1.78 16.91 3.81
CA PRO A 416 2.30 17.93 2.89
C PRO A 416 3.81 17.89 2.68
#